data_AF-A0A4Q3J7F5-F1
#
_entry.id   AF-A0A4Q3J7F5-F1
#
_cell.length_a   1.000
_cell.length_b   1.000
_cell.length_c   1.000
_cell.angle_alpha   90.00
_cell.angle_beta   90.00
_cell.angle_gamma   90.00
#
_symmetry.space_group_name_H-M   'P 1'
#
loop_
_entity.id
_entity.type
_entity.pdbx_description
1 polymer ?
#
loop_
_entity_poly.entity_id
_entity_poly.type
_entity_poly.pdbx_seq_one_letter_code
_entity_poly.pdbx_strand_id
1 'polypeptide(L)'
;FGELIILPGSKSTRSDLAALRTEGWDIDITAHHRAGARILGLCGGYQMLGHSVSDPDGVEGSVGTSAGLGLLDVDTVLSDRKELRVEQATSALTGDPLTGYHMHMGVTSGAGLDRPFARIGNAADGAVSPDGTVLGTYLHGVFAADAFRRNFIGSAAATSTLNYEATVEATLDALAAHLERHLDLDHLLSLAR
;
A
#
# COMPACT_ATOMS: atom_id res chain seq x y z
N PHE A 1 2.65 -11.93 19.91
CA PHE A 1 2.25 -11.31 18.63
C PHE A 1 2.08 -9.83 18.90
N GLY A 2 2.76 -8.98 18.12
CA GLY A 2 2.40 -7.56 18.12
C GLY A 2 1.16 -7.36 17.27
N GLU A 3 0.31 -6.41 17.65
CA GLU A 3 -0.77 -5.92 16.79
C GLU A 3 -0.16 -5.29 15.53
N LEU A 4 -0.90 -5.32 14.42
CA LEU A 4 -0.52 -4.63 13.18
C LEU A 4 -1.63 -3.67 12.80
N ILE A 5 -1.30 -2.39 12.72
CA ILE A 5 -2.17 -1.37 12.13
C ILE A 5 -1.79 -1.21 10.67
N ILE A 6 -2.76 -1.35 9.78
CA ILE A 6 -2.58 -1.05 8.35
C ILE A 6 -3.32 0.25 8.06
N LEU A 7 -2.59 1.25 7.57
CA LEU A 7 -3.13 2.51 7.09
C LEU A 7 -3.18 2.47 5.55
N PRO A 8 -4.33 2.13 4.96
CA PRO A 8 -4.51 2.25 3.52
C PRO A 8 -4.58 3.73 3.13
N GLY A 9 -4.11 4.06 1.93
CA GLY A 9 -4.29 5.36 1.32
C GLY A 9 -5.56 5.45 0.48
N SER A 10 -6.06 6.67 0.32
CA SER A 10 -7.07 7.03 -0.68
C SER A 10 -6.49 7.99 -1.73
N LYS A 11 -7.35 8.62 -2.54
CA LYS A 11 -6.99 9.72 -3.45
C LYS A 11 -7.10 11.11 -2.79
N SER A 12 -7.24 11.17 -1.47
CA SER A 12 -7.48 12.40 -0.73
C SER A 12 -6.71 12.37 0.60
N THR A 13 -5.40 12.19 0.49
CA THR A 13 -4.49 11.92 1.59
C THR A 13 -4.54 13.02 2.65
N ARG A 14 -4.55 14.29 2.24
CA ARG A 14 -4.58 15.42 3.19
C ARG A 14 -5.90 15.55 3.95
N SER A 15 -7.04 15.27 3.31
CA SER A 15 -8.34 15.28 4.00
C SER A 15 -8.50 14.08 4.91
N ASP A 16 -8.03 12.91 4.49
CA ASP A 16 -8.04 11.70 5.32
C ASP A 16 -7.21 11.89 6.59
N LEU A 17 -6.04 12.52 6.47
CA LEU A 17 -5.20 12.87 7.62
C LEU A 17 -5.91 13.84 8.57
N ALA A 18 -6.69 14.79 8.05
CA ALA A 18 -7.48 15.70 8.87
C ALA A 18 -8.65 14.97 9.57
N ALA A 19 -9.32 14.05 8.88
CA ALA A 19 -10.37 13.22 9.45
C ALA A 19 -9.82 12.30 10.54
N LEU A 20 -8.71 11.62 10.28
CA LEU A 20 -7.98 10.76 11.22
C LEU A 20 -7.67 11.52 12.52
N ARG A 21 -7.20 12.76 12.43
CA ARG A 21 -6.96 13.63 13.60
C ARG A 21 -8.25 14.07 14.29
N THR A 22 -9.31 14.38 13.53
CA THR A 22 -10.61 14.78 14.10
C THR A 22 -11.22 13.66 14.93
N GLU A 23 -11.07 12.41 14.50
CA GLU A 23 -11.51 11.23 15.22
C GLU A 23 -10.56 10.80 16.36
N GLY A 24 -9.42 11.47 16.53
CA GLY A 24 -8.41 11.16 17.55
C GLY A 24 -7.55 9.93 17.26
N TRP A 25 -7.62 9.39 16.05
CA TRP A 25 -6.92 8.16 15.68
C TRP A 25 -5.40 8.34 15.59
N ASP A 26 -4.89 9.57 15.42
CA ASP A 26 -3.45 9.84 15.45
C ASP A 26 -2.87 9.55 16.85
N ILE A 27 -3.65 9.86 17.89
CA ILE A 27 -3.31 9.54 19.27
C ILE A 27 -3.33 8.03 19.49
N ASP A 28 -4.39 7.35 19.03
CA ASP A 28 -4.53 5.89 19.19
C ASP A 28 -3.44 5.12 18.45
N ILE A 29 -3.16 5.47 17.20
CA ILE A 29 -2.07 4.87 16.40
C ILE A 29 -0.73 5.01 17.13
N THR A 30 -0.45 6.20 17.67
CA THR A 30 0.77 6.45 18.43
C THR A 30 0.80 5.65 19.74
N ALA A 31 -0.33 5.50 20.42
CA ALA A 31 -0.44 4.71 21.65
C ALA A 31 -0.20 3.22 21.40
N HIS A 32 -0.83 2.65 20.37
CA HIS A 32 -0.61 1.26 19.97
C HIS A 32 0.84 1.02 19.52
N HIS A 33 1.44 1.95 18.77
CA HIS A 33 2.86 1.88 18.40
C HIS A 33 3.77 1.82 19.62
N ARG A 34 3.56 2.70 20.62
CA ARG A 34 4.29 2.68 21.89
C ARG A 34 4.09 1.38 22.68
N ALA A 35 2.93 0.74 22.53
CA ALA A 35 2.64 -0.57 23.12
C ALA A 35 3.28 -1.75 22.35
N GLY A 36 3.99 -1.48 21.25
CA GLY A 36 4.72 -2.47 20.45
C GLY A 36 3.98 -2.94 19.21
N ALA A 37 2.89 -2.28 18.81
CA ALA A 37 2.24 -2.57 17.53
C ALA A 37 3.13 -2.13 16.36
N ARG A 38 3.09 -2.90 15.26
CA ARG A 38 3.69 -2.49 13.99
C ARG A 38 2.69 -1.64 13.21
N ILE A 39 3.18 -0.74 12.38
CA ILE A 39 2.36 0.09 11.49
C ILE A 39 2.81 -0.11 10.05
N LEU A 40 1.88 -0.34 9.14
CA LEU A 40 2.13 -0.38 7.70
C LEU A 40 1.25 0.63 6.97
N GLY A 41 1.85 1.64 6.37
CA GLY A 41 1.20 2.57 5.46
C GLY A 41 1.28 2.10 4.01
N LEU A 42 0.17 2.17 3.28
CA LEU A 42 0.11 1.86 1.85
C LEU A 42 -0.28 3.12 1.07
N CYS A 43 0.53 3.53 0.09
CA CYS A 43 0.30 4.71 -0.74
C CYS A 43 0.01 5.96 0.09
N GLY A 44 -1.18 6.56 0.02
CA GLY A 44 -1.57 7.70 0.87
C GLY A 44 -1.31 7.46 2.37
N GLY A 45 -1.53 6.25 2.88
CA GLY A 45 -1.21 5.93 4.27
C GLY A 45 0.30 5.91 4.56
N TYR A 46 1.15 5.55 3.57
CA TYR A 46 2.60 5.73 3.69
C TYR A 46 2.97 7.22 3.76
N GLN A 47 2.36 8.04 2.91
CA GLN A 47 2.60 9.48 2.89
C GLN A 47 2.24 10.12 4.24
N MET A 48 1.11 9.72 4.83
CA MET A 48 0.66 10.17 6.16
C MET A 48 1.66 9.85 7.27
N LEU A 49 2.44 8.77 7.15
CA LEU A 49 3.44 8.39 8.16
C LEU A 49 4.66 9.32 8.18
N GLY A 50 4.90 10.08 7.10
CA GLY A 50 6.00 11.04 7.00
C GLY A 50 5.86 12.26 7.92
N HIS A 51 6.78 13.22 7.76
CA HIS A 51 6.76 14.52 8.43
C HIS A 51 5.72 15.46 7.83
N SER A 52 5.56 15.46 6.51
CA SER A 52 4.58 16.30 5.83
C SER A 52 4.02 15.68 4.54
N VAL A 53 2.80 16.10 4.20
CA VAL A 53 2.17 15.87 2.90
C VAL A 53 1.78 17.22 2.30
N SER A 54 2.45 17.61 1.22
CA SER A 54 2.25 18.88 0.52
C SER A 54 1.52 18.66 -0.80
N ASP A 55 0.50 19.47 -1.08
CA ASP A 55 -0.21 19.52 -2.35
C ASP A 55 -0.18 20.98 -2.85
N PRO A 56 0.93 21.42 -3.45
CA PRO A 56 1.10 22.82 -3.88
C PRO A 56 0.16 23.18 -5.04
N ASP A 57 -0.21 22.20 -5.85
CA ASP A 57 -1.01 22.38 -7.07
C ASP A 57 -2.50 22.08 -6.87
N GLY A 58 -2.90 21.56 -5.70
CA GLY A 58 -4.29 21.28 -5.36
C GLY A 58 -4.85 20.07 -6.12
N VAL A 59 -4.01 19.07 -6.39
CA VAL A 59 -4.37 17.87 -7.16
C VAL A 59 -5.48 17.06 -6.47
N GLU A 60 -5.48 17.03 -5.14
CA GLU A 60 -6.48 16.31 -4.33
C GLU A 60 -7.52 17.25 -3.69
N GLY A 61 -7.41 18.57 -3.89
CA GLY A 61 -8.33 19.55 -3.33
C GLY A 61 -7.71 20.92 -3.13
N SER A 62 -7.90 21.52 -1.95
CA SER A 62 -7.35 22.83 -1.64
C SER A 62 -5.83 22.79 -1.52
N VAL A 63 -5.11 23.72 -2.14
CA VAL A 63 -3.65 23.83 -2.02
C VAL A 63 -3.17 23.88 -0.57
N GLY A 64 -1.97 23.38 -0.30
CA GLY A 64 -1.28 23.57 0.98
C GLY A 64 -0.58 22.33 1.49
N THR A 65 -0.19 22.37 2.77
CA THR A 65 0.61 21.33 3.40
C THR A 65 -0.03 20.90 4.70
N SER A 66 -0.05 19.59 4.95
CA SER A 66 -0.52 19.00 6.20
C SER A 66 0.65 18.34 6.92
N ALA A 67 0.75 18.53 8.24
CA ALA A 67 1.74 17.81 9.05
C ALA A 67 1.34 16.34 9.15
N GLY A 68 2.24 15.44 8.76
CA GLY A 68 2.08 14.00 8.87
C GLY A 68 2.08 13.51 10.31
N LEU A 69 2.06 12.19 10.49
CA LEU A 69 2.16 11.53 11.79
C LEU A 69 3.58 11.54 12.34
N GLY A 70 4.59 11.81 11.50
CA GLY A 70 5.98 11.96 11.91
C GLY A 70 6.66 10.66 12.35
N LEU A 71 6.17 9.50 11.89
CA LEU A 71 6.65 8.17 12.25
C LEU A 71 7.72 7.63 11.30
N LEU A 72 7.83 8.22 10.10
CA LEU A 72 8.89 7.97 9.13
C LEU A 72 9.59 9.30 8.79
N ASP A 73 10.91 9.20 8.57
CA ASP A 73 11.79 10.33 8.21
C ASP A 73 11.72 10.62 6.71
N VAL A 74 10.52 10.99 6.26
CA VAL A 74 10.23 11.30 4.85
C VAL A 74 9.20 12.41 4.74
N ASP A 75 9.26 13.15 3.64
CA ASP A 75 8.28 14.15 3.23
C ASP A 75 7.69 13.75 1.88
N THR A 76 6.41 14.07 1.65
CA THR A 76 5.76 13.79 0.37
C THR A 76 5.22 15.07 -0.26
N VAL A 77 5.50 15.24 -1.55
CA VAL A 77 4.86 16.26 -2.40
C VAL A 77 3.96 15.54 -3.40
N LEU A 78 2.67 15.87 -3.38
CA LEU A 78 1.71 15.44 -4.41
C LEU A 78 1.97 16.21 -5.70
N SER A 79 1.94 15.50 -6.81
CA SER A 79 2.15 16.05 -8.15
C SER A 79 1.02 15.65 -9.09
N ASP A 80 0.87 16.35 -10.20
CA ASP A 80 -0.09 16.01 -11.26
C ASP A 80 0.31 14.75 -12.07
N ARG A 81 1.53 14.24 -11.85
CA ARG A 81 2.06 13.05 -12.52
C ARG A 81 1.64 11.79 -11.80
N LYS A 82 0.74 11.06 -12.44
CA LYS A 82 0.31 9.73 -12.00
C LYS A 82 1.29 8.66 -12.47
N GLU A 83 1.88 7.96 -11.53
CA GLU A 83 2.56 6.70 -11.79
C GLU A 83 1.52 5.58 -11.89
N LEU A 84 1.62 4.75 -12.92
CA LEU A 84 0.85 3.52 -13.06
C LEU A 84 1.71 2.47 -13.77
N ARG A 85 2.21 1.49 -13.01
CA ARG A 85 3.03 0.41 -13.56
C ARG A 85 2.90 -0.85 -12.70
N VAL A 86 2.87 -2.00 -13.37
CA VAL A 86 2.99 -3.30 -12.71
C VAL A 86 4.45 -3.55 -12.43
N GLU A 87 4.75 -4.08 -11.25
CA GLU A 87 6.11 -4.21 -10.74
C GLU A 87 6.41 -5.61 -10.25
N GLN A 88 7.67 -5.98 -10.48
CA GLN A 88 8.32 -7.13 -9.85
C GLN A 88 9.36 -6.58 -8.89
N ALA A 89 9.24 -6.96 -7.62
CA ALA A 89 10.07 -6.45 -6.55
C ALA A 89 10.58 -7.57 -5.66
N THR A 90 11.50 -7.24 -4.77
CA THR A 90 11.96 -8.10 -3.69
C THR A 90 11.75 -7.37 -2.37
N SER A 91 11.15 -8.04 -1.39
CA SER A 91 11.00 -7.47 -0.05
C SER A 91 12.39 -7.22 0.55
N ALA A 92 12.65 -5.99 0.98
CA ALA A 92 13.86 -5.68 1.73
C ALA A 92 13.79 -6.19 3.18
N LEU A 93 12.60 -6.64 3.63
CA LEU A 93 12.35 -7.14 4.98
C LEU A 93 12.61 -8.65 5.08
N THR A 94 12.12 -9.41 4.10
CA THR A 94 12.14 -10.88 4.15
C THR A 94 12.94 -11.53 3.02
N GLY A 95 13.29 -10.77 1.97
CA GLY A 95 13.93 -11.30 0.77
C GLY A 95 12.97 -12.03 -0.18
N ASP A 96 11.68 -12.09 0.12
CA ASP A 96 10.70 -12.76 -0.73
C ASP A 96 10.42 -11.97 -2.03
N PRO A 97 10.15 -12.66 -3.15
CA PRO A 97 9.67 -12.00 -4.36
C PRO A 97 8.27 -11.41 -4.11
N LEU A 98 8.03 -10.25 -4.70
CA LEU A 98 6.78 -9.51 -4.66
C LEU A 98 6.33 -9.20 -6.08
N THR A 99 5.04 -9.39 -6.35
CA THR A 99 4.36 -8.82 -7.51
C THR A 99 3.39 -7.76 -7.01
N GLY A 100 3.39 -6.61 -7.64
CA GLY A 100 2.50 -5.52 -7.25
C GLY A 100 2.35 -4.49 -8.34
N TYR A 101 1.84 -3.32 -7.97
CA TYR A 101 1.79 -2.18 -8.88
C TYR A 101 1.91 -0.87 -8.12
N HIS A 102 2.51 0.11 -8.79
CA HIS A 102 2.45 1.51 -8.37
C HIS A 102 1.22 2.17 -8.97
N MET A 103 0.49 2.93 -8.16
CA MET A 103 -0.63 3.77 -8.58
C MET A 103 -0.74 5.01 -7.69
N HIS A 104 0.21 5.94 -7.80
CA HIS A 104 0.28 7.12 -6.93
C HIS A 104 0.69 8.38 -7.68
N MET A 105 0.45 9.51 -7.03
CA MET A 105 0.80 10.85 -7.51
C MET A 105 1.81 11.55 -6.60
N GLY A 106 2.09 10.97 -5.43
CA GLY A 106 3.05 11.50 -4.47
C GLY A 106 4.49 11.13 -4.84
N VAL A 107 5.38 12.10 -4.70
CA VAL A 107 6.82 11.93 -4.75
C VAL A 107 7.34 12.09 -3.33
N THR A 108 7.90 11.01 -2.79
CA THR A 108 8.40 10.97 -1.41
C THR A 108 9.92 11.05 -1.41
N SER A 109 10.49 11.84 -0.51
CA SER A 109 11.93 12.02 -0.32
C SER A 109 12.28 12.10 1.17
N GLY A 110 13.55 11.92 1.52
CA GLY A 110 14.02 11.97 2.91
C GLY A 110 14.96 10.82 3.27
N ALA A 111 15.59 10.90 4.44
CA ALA A 111 16.58 9.91 4.88
C ALA A 111 15.96 8.54 5.22
N GLY A 112 14.65 8.48 5.46
CA GLY A 112 13.92 7.23 5.64
C GLY A 112 14.01 6.28 4.44
N LEU A 113 14.27 6.81 3.23
CA LEU A 113 14.42 6.02 2.01
C LEU A 113 15.70 5.16 1.98
N ASP A 114 16.68 5.42 2.84
CA ASP A 114 17.90 4.61 2.95
C ASP A 114 17.61 3.18 3.43
N ARG A 115 16.42 2.96 4.00
CA ARG A 115 15.95 1.68 4.50
C ARG A 115 14.59 1.36 3.86
N PRO A 116 14.60 0.87 2.61
CA PRO A 116 13.37 0.68 1.85
C PRO A 116 12.53 -0.49 2.37
N PHE A 117 11.26 -0.49 2.01
CA PHE A 117 10.35 -1.62 2.22
C PHE A 117 10.60 -2.72 1.16
N ALA A 118 10.83 -2.33 -0.08
CA ALA A 118 11.10 -3.23 -1.20
C ALA A 118 12.15 -2.66 -2.16
N ARG A 119 12.72 -3.54 -3.00
CA ARG A 119 13.60 -3.17 -4.10
C ARG A 119 12.99 -3.58 -5.44
N ILE A 120 12.98 -2.67 -6.39
CA ILE A 120 12.52 -2.87 -7.76
C ILE A 120 13.74 -2.73 -8.68
N GLY A 121 14.32 -3.87 -9.06
CA GLY A 121 15.67 -3.88 -9.60
C GLY A 121 16.65 -3.21 -8.63
N ASN A 122 17.26 -2.10 -9.07
CA ASN A 122 18.17 -1.29 -8.24
C ASN A 122 17.47 -0.13 -7.51
N ALA A 123 16.20 0.16 -7.82
CA ALA A 123 15.46 1.23 -7.20
C ALA A 123 14.88 0.81 -5.84
N ALA A 124 14.86 1.75 -4.90
CA ALA A 124 14.22 1.60 -3.59
C ALA A 124 12.74 1.98 -3.67
N ASP A 125 11.89 1.23 -2.99
CA ASP A 125 10.48 1.59 -2.77
C ASP A 125 10.16 1.61 -1.27
N GLY A 126 9.46 2.68 -0.88
CA GLY A 126 8.99 2.85 0.48
C GLY A 126 10.09 3.17 1.49
N ALA A 127 9.71 3.10 2.76
CA ALA A 127 10.59 3.32 3.89
C ALA A 127 10.17 2.43 5.06
N VAL A 128 11.14 2.10 5.91
CA VAL A 128 10.94 1.41 7.18
C VAL A 128 11.38 2.39 8.27
N SER A 129 11.06 2.25 9.55
CA SER A 129 11.67 3.01 10.66
C SER A 129 12.94 2.32 11.20
N PRO A 130 13.87 3.01 11.87
CA PRO A 130 15.16 2.43 12.27
C PRO A 130 15.03 1.17 13.14
N ASP A 131 13.96 1.06 13.92
CA ASP A 131 13.61 -0.08 14.76
C ASP A 131 12.79 -1.16 14.05
N GLY A 132 12.44 -0.96 12.77
CA GLY A 132 11.71 -1.94 11.94
C GLY A 132 10.19 -2.01 12.19
N THR A 133 9.62 -1.12 12.99
CA THR A 133 8.23 -1.25 13.47
C THR A 133 7.22 -0.44 12.65
N VAL A 134 7.63 0.65 12.01
CA VAL A 134 6.81 1.46 11.10
C VAL A 134 7.31 1.23 9.68
N LEU A 135 6.39 0.94 8.77
CA LEU A 135 6.68 0.56 7.40
C LEU A 135 5.77 1.35 6.47
N GLY A 136 6.25 1.68 5.29
CA GLY A 136 5.50 2.41 4.28
C GLY A 136 5.96 2.00 2.89
N THR A 137 5.03 1.85 1.95
CA THR A 137 5.32 1.49 0.57
C THR A 137 4.27 2.05 -0.38
N TYR A 138 4.70 2.34 -1.61
CA TYR A 138 3.77 2.65 -2.70
C TYR A 138 3.33 1.40 -3.48
N LEU A 139 3.99 0.26 -3.25
CA LEU A 139 3.69 -0.99 -3.93
C LEU A 139 2.39 -1.59 -3.37
N HIS A 140 1.34 -1.59 -4.19
CA HIS A 140 0.09 -2.25 -3.87
C HIS A 140 0.16 -3.75 -4.19
N GLY A 141 -0.73 -4.53 -3.57
CA GLY A 141 -0.88 -5.95 -3.87
C GLY A 141 0.15 -6.87 -3.21
N VAL A 142 1.09 -6.34 -2.42
CA VAL A 142 2.19 -7.11 -1.81
C VAL A 142 1.74 -8.32 -1.00
N PHE A 143 0.55 -8.26 -0.39
CA PHE A 143 0.00 -9.39 0.38
C PHE A 143 -0.60 -10.49 -0.48
N ALA A 144 -0.74 -10.33 -1.80
CA ALA A 144 -1.08 -11.43 -2.70
C ALA A 144 0.06 -12.45 -2.78
N ALA A 145 1.32 -12.01 -2.62
CA ALA A 145 2.47 -12.88 -2.56
C ALA A 145 2.45 -13.72 -1.27
N ASP A 146 2.09 -15.00 -1.39
CA ASP A 146 1.83 -15.85 -0.22
C ASP A 146 3.07 -16.05 0.66
N ALA A 147 4.26 -16.15 0.07
CA ALA A 147 5.52 -16.29 0.80
C ALA A 147 5.79 -15.06 1.68
N PHE A 148 5.73 -13.87 1.07
CA PHE A 148 5.84 -12.60 1.79
C PHE A 148 4.77 -12.49 2.88
N ARG A 149 3.49 -12.74 2.56
CA ARG A 149 2.39 -12.65 3.53
C ARG A 149 2.64 -13.55 4.74
N ARG A 150 3.07 -14.80 4.53
CA ARG A 150 3.42 -15.73 5.62
C ARG A 150 4.61 -15.24 6.45
N ASN A 151 5.69 -14.82 5.81
CA ASN A 151 6.91 -14.40 6.50
C ASN A 151 6.74 -13.06 7.23
N PHE A 152 5.98 -12.14 6.66
CA PHE A 152 5.72 -10.82 7.22
C PHE A 152 4.78 -10.85 8.43
N ILE A 153 3.70 -11.63 8.35
CA ILE A 153 2.73 -11.82 9.44
C ILE A 153 3.28 -12.82 10.48
N GLY A 154 4.18 -13.71 10.07
CA GLY A 154 4.83 -14.70 10.92
C GLY A 154 3.86 -15.79 11.38
N SER A 155 3.97 -16.20 12.65
CA SER A 155 3.26 -17.35 13.20
C SER A 155 1.72 -17.25 13.17
N ALA A 156 1.15 -16.06 12.97
CA ALA A 156 -0.30 -15.87 12.80
C ALA A 156 -0.78 -16.28 11.39
N ALA A 157 0.12 -16.31 10.40
CA ALA A 157 -0.15 -16.83 9.06
C ALA A 157 0.46 -18.22 8.80
N ALA A 158 1.21 -18.78 9.76
CA ALA A 158 1.95 -20.03 9.58
C ALA A 158 1.06 -21.26 9.31
N THR A 159 -0.21 -21.22 9.68
CA THR A 159 -1.20 -22.29 9.39
C THR A 159 -1.96 -22.06 8.08
N SER A 160 -1.73 -20.94 7.37
CA SER A 160 -2.45 -20.62 6.15
C SER A 160 -1.85 -21.35 4.95
N THR A 161 -2.63 -22.26 4.36
CA THR A 161 -2.36 -22.90 3.07
C THR A 161 -2.97 -22.13 1.90
N LEU A 162 -3.39 -20.88 2.12
CA LEU A 162 -4.02 -20.05 1.10
C LEU A 162 -3.04 -19.81 -0.05
N ASN A 163 -3.46 -20.19 -1.26
CA ASN A 163 -2.89 -19.73 -2.51
C ASN A 163 -3.86 -18.72 -3.11
N TYR A 164 -3.60 -17.43 -2.88
CA TYR A 164 -4.55 -16.37 -3.21
C TYR A 164 -4.74 -16.25 -4.73
N GLU A 165 -3.65 -16.19 -5.48
CA GLU A 165 -3.69 -16.05 -6.93
C GLU A 165 -4.41 -17.23 -7.60
N ALA A 166 -4.09 -18.48 -7.21
CA ALA A 166 -4.79 -19.64 -7.74
C ALA A 166 -6.30 -19.63 -7.43
N THR A 167 -6.70 -19.07 -6.29
CA THR A 167 -8.11 -18.94 -5.93
C THR A 167 -8.81 -17.89 -6.79
N VAL A 168 -8.15 -16.76 -7.08
CA VAL A 168 -8.67 -15.71 -7.97
C VAL A 168 -8.86 -16.27 -9.38
N GLU A 169 -7.83 -16.91 -9.94
CA GLU A 169 -7.89 -17.53 -11.28
C GLU A 169 -9.03 -18.55 -11.37
N ALA A 170 -9.11 -19.49 -10.44
CA ALA A 170 -10.18 -20.49 -10.42
C ALA A 170 -11.58 -19.86 -10.32
N THR A 171 -11.71 -18.74 -9.62
CA THR A 171 -12.98 -18.00 -9.50
C THR A 171 -13.34 -17.28 -10.80
N LEU A 172 -12.35 -16.67 -11.46
CA LEU A 172 -12.53 -16.00 -12.75
C LEU A 172 -12.89 -17.01 -13.85
N ASP A 173 -12.23 -18.16 -13.89
CA ASP A 173 -12.55 -19.27 -14.80
C ASP A 173 -13.98 -19.78 -14.57
N ALA A 174 -14.37 -19.97 -13.31
CA ALA A 174 -15.73 -20.39 -12.97
C ALA A 174 -16.79 -19.36 -13.40
N LEU A 175 -16.49 -18.07 -13.26
CA LEU A 175 -17.35 -16.99 -13.73
C LEU A 175 -17.43 -16.95 -15.26
N ALA A 176 -16.31 -17.08 -15.97
CA ALA A 176 -16.27 -17.14 -17.42
C ALA A 176 -17.14 -18.29 -17.95
N ALA A 177 -16.96 -19.49 -17.39
CA ALA A 177 -17.76 -20.67 -17.74
C ALA A 177 -19.25 -20.50 -17.37
N HIS A 178 -19.59 -19.71 -16.36
CA HIS A 178 -20.97 -19.37 -16.04
C HIS A 178 -21.56 -18.43 -17.10
N LEU A 179 -20.84 -17.39 -17.50
CA LEU A 179 -21.26 -16.46 -18.53
C LEU A 179 -21.42 -17.15 -19.89
N GLU A 180 -20.47 -17.99 -20.31
CA GLU A 180 -20.55 -18.78 -21.56
C GLU A 180 -21.78 -19.69 -21.62
N ARG A 181 -22.21 -20.24 -20.47
CA ARG A 181 -23.39 -21.11 -20.40
C ARG A 181 -24.71 -20.36 -20.48
N HIS A 182 -24.74 -19.09 -20.09
CA HIS A 182 -25.98 -18.36 -19.87
C HIS A 182 -26.12 -17.11 -20.76
N LEU A 183 -25.07 -16.70 -21.46
CA LEU A 183 -25.06 -15.55 -22.37
C LEU A 183 -24.63 -15.98 -23.76
N ASP A 184 -25.28 -15.40 -24.78
CA ASP A 184 -24.83 -15.48 -26.16
C ASP A 184 -23.68 -14.48 -26.37
N LEU A 185 -22.46 -14.94 -26.08
CA LEU A 185 -21.26 -14.10 -26.17
C LEU A 185 -20.97 -13.65 -27.61
N ASP A 186 -21.27 -14.48 -28.60
CA ASP A 186 -21.11 -14.14 -30.02
C ASP A 186 -22.04 -12.98 -30.41
N HIS A 187 -23.30 -13.02 -29.96
CA HIS A 187 -24.22 -11.92 -30.17
C HIS A 187 -23.77 -10.64 -29.46
N LEU A 188 -23.34 -10.72 -28.20
CA LEU A 188 -22.80 -9.56 -27.47
C LEU A 188 -21.58 -8.94 -28.17
N LEU A 189 -20.64 -9.76 -28.64
CA LEU A 189 -19.46 -9.31 -29.37
C LEU A 189 -19.83 -8.69 -30.73
N SER A 190 -20.91 -9.17 -31.38
CA SER A 190 -21.40 -8.58 -32.63
C SER A 190 -21.98 -7.18 -32.45
N LEU A 191 -22.52 -6.85 -31.27
CA LEU A 191 -23.08 -5.53 -30.93
C LEU A 191 -22.02 -4.51 -30.52
N ALA A 192 -20.81 -4.96 -30.15
CA ALA A 192 -19.71 -4.10 -29.70
C ALA A 192 -18.81 -3.58 -30.83
N ARG A 193 -19.10 -3.97 -32.08
CA ARG A 193 -18.42 -3.51 -33.30
C ARG A 193 -19.23 -2.40 -33.98
#